data_AF-A0A4R7KP25-F1
#
_entry.id   AF-A0A4R7KP25-F1
#
_cell.length_a   1.000
_cell.length_b   1.000
_cell.length_c   1.000
_cell.angle_alpha   90.00
_cell.angle_beta   90.00
_cell.angle_gamma   90.00
#
_symmetry.space_group_name_H-M   'P 1'
#
loop_
_entity.id
_entity.type
_entity.pdbx_description
1 polymer ?
#
loop_
_entity_poly.entity_id
_entity_poly.type
_entity_poly.pdbx_seq_one_letter_code
_entity_poly.pdbx_strand_id
1 'polypeptide(L)'
;MWTIIVSLIIGMLLGLKKAVPDRVIKYNSRFQQAGIILLLFSMGASIGANKEMLLDLKTMGIKALTFAMFTTLFSILLVYIISRRFMEEDSRK
;
A
#
# COMPACT_ATOMS: atom_id res chain seq x y z
N MET A 1 4.45 16.47 2.27
CA MET A 1 4.28 15.41 3.29
C MET A 1 3.20 15.74 4.33
N TRP A 2 3.22 16.92 4.94
CA TRP A 2 2.16 17.35 5.88
C TRP A 2 0.74 17.24 5.33
N THR A 3 0.55 17.50 4.04
CA THR A 3 -0.74 17.41 3.34
C THR A 3 -1.37 16.01 3.38
N ILE A 4 -0.55 14.95 3.29
CA ILE A 4 -1.03 13.56 3.34
C ILE A 4 -1.48 13.21 4.76
N ILE A 5 -0.75 13.68 5.76
CA ILE A 5 -1.08 13.43 7.17
C ILE A 5 -2.39 14.15 7.53
N VAL A 6 -2.53 15.41 7.10
CA VAL A 6 -3.75 16.19 7.32
C VAL A 6 -4.96 15.55 6.64
N SER A 7 -4.82 15.07 5.39
CA SER A 7 -5.94 14.41 4.70
C SER A 7 -6.35 13.09 5.35
N LEU A 8 -5.39 12.31 5.88
CA LEU A 8 -5.66 11.09 6.66
C LEU A 8 -6.40 11.39 7.96
N ILE A 9 -5.97 12.40 8.71
CA ILE A 9 -6.63 12.81 9.97
C ILE A 9 -8.06 13.28 9.69
N ILE A 10 -8.26 14.09 8.64
CA ILE A 10 -9.59 14.54 8.22
C ILE A 10 -10.46 13.35 7.84
N GLY A 11 -9.95 12.41 7.02
CA GLY A 11 -10.66 11.19 6.65
C GLY A 11 -11.07 10.34 7.86
N MET A 12 -10.19 10.20 8.84
CA MET A 12 -10.47 9.50 10.10
C MET A 12 -11.55 10.19 10.93
N LEU A 13 -11.49 11.52 11.09
CA LEU A 13 -12.49 12.29 11.82
C LEU A 13 -13.87 12.23 11.13
N LEU A 14 -13.90 12.28 9.79
CA LEU A 14 -15.13 12.14 9.01
C LEU A 14 -15.74 10.74 9.15
N GLY A 15 -14.91 9.70 9.21
CA GLY A 15 -15.32 8.32 9.47
C GLY A 15 -15.90 8.13 10.89
N LEU A 16 -15.23 8.67 11.92
CA LEU A 16 -15.68 8.57 13.32
C LEU A 16 -17.00 9.28 13.58
N LYS A 17 -17.23 10.43 12.93
CA LYS A 17 -18.49 11.17 13.09
C LYS A 17 -19.69 10.52 12.40
N LYS A 18 -19.53 9.38 11.71
CA LYS A 18 -20.56 8.76 10.83
C LYS A 18 -21.24 9.79 9.90
N ALA A 19 -20.53 10.86 9.55
CA ALA A 19 -21.06 11.98 8.78
C ALA A 19 -21.29 11.60 7.30
N VAL A 20 -20.83 10.42 6.89
CA VAL A 20 -20.90 9.93 5.51
C VAL A 20 -21.97 8.84 5.42
N PRO A 21 -22.95 8.96 4.51
CA PRO A 21 -23.96 7.93 4.30
C PRO A 21 -23.33 6.61 3.82
N ASP A 22 -23.85 5.47 4.28
CA ASP A 22 -23.37 4.13 3.89
C ASP A 22 -23.38 3.90 2.36
N ARG A 23 -24.28 4.58 1.64
CA ARG A 23 -24.31 4.55 0.16
C ARG A 23 -23.01 5.10 -0.43
N VAL A 24 -22.52 6.22 0.09
CA VAL A 24 -21.29 6.87 -0.39
C VAL A 24 -20.07 6.02 -0.04
N ILE A 25 -20.07 5.39 1.14
CA ILE A 25 -19.02 4.45 1.56
C ILE A 25 -18.94 3.26 0.60
N LYS A 26 -20.08 2.75 0.12
CA LYS A 26 -20.13 1.66 -0.88
C LYS A 26 -19.52 2.05 -2.23
N TYR A 27 -19.73 3.30 -2.68
CA TYR A 27 -19.12 3.80 -3.92
C TYR A 27 -17.64 4.17 -3.75
N ASN A 28 -17.20 4.48 -2.53
CA ASN A 28 -15.82 4.87 -2.25
C ASN A 28 -14.80 3.83 -2.76
N SER A 29 -15.07 2.54 -2.55
CA SER A 29 -14.20 1.47 -3.04
C SER A 29 -14.06 1.46 -4.57
N ARG A 30 -15.18 1.66 -5.30
CA ARG A 30 -15.17 1.73 -6.76
C ARG A 30 -14.45 2.99 -7.27
N PHE A 31 -14.67 4.12 -6.61
CA PHE A 31 -14.02 5.38 -6.94
C PHE A 31 -12.50 5.32 -6.68
N GLN A 32 -12.10 4.76 -5.55
CA GLN A 32 -10.70 4.53 -5.22
C GLN A 32 -10.02 3.60 -6.22
N GLN A 33 -10.69 2.51 -6.62
CA GLN A 33 -10.17 1.59 -7.63
C GLN A 33 -9.98 2.28 -8.99
N ALA A 34 -10.95 3.08 -9.43
CA ALA A 34 -10.82 3.88 -10.64
C ALA A 34 -9.64 4.87 -10.54
N GLY A 35 -9.47 5.52 -9.38
CA GLY A 35 -8.32 6.38 -9.10
C GLY A 35 -6.98 5.65 -9.16
N ILE A 36 -6.89 4.45 -8.58
CA ILE A 36 -5.68 3.60 -8.64
C ILE A 36 -5.36 3.22 -10.08
N ILE A 37 -6.36 2.83 -10.88
CA ILE A 37 -6.16 2.48 -12.28
C ILE A 37 -5.62 3.68 -13.06
N LEU A 38 -6.22 4.87 -12.88
CA LEU A 38 -5.75 6.10 -13.50
C LEU A 38 -4.33 6.47 -13.07
N LEU A 39 -4.02 6.37 -11.77
CA LEU A 39 -2.69 6.64 -11.24
C LEU A 39 -1.64 5.68 -11.78
N LEU A 40 -1.94 4.37 -11.81
CA LEU A 40 -1.05 3.35 -12.37
C LEU A 40 -0.83 3.58 -13.87
N PHE A 41 -1.87 3.95 -14.60
CA PHE A 41 -1.78 4.29 -16.02
C PHE A 41 -0.88 5.51 -16.23
N SER A 42 -1.11 6.60 -15.49
CA SER A 42 -0.26 7.80 -15.56
C SER A 42 1.19 7.50 -15.18
N MET A 43 1.43 6.72 -14.12
CA MET A 43 2.77 6.31 -13.73
C MET A 43 3.45 5.49 -14.82
N GLY A 44 2.75 4.55 -15.45
CA GLY A 44 3.25 3.79 -16.59
C GLY A 44 3.59 4.68 -17.80
N ALA A 45 2.71 5.62 -18.13
CA ALA A 45 2.94 6.58 -19.22
C ALA A 45 4.15 7.49 -18.94
N SER A 46 4.32 7.99 -17.71
CA SER A 46 5.46 8.81 -17.31
C SER A 46 6.78 8.03 -17.38
N ILE A 47 6.80 6.76 -16.97
CA ILE A 47 7.98 5.90 -17.10
C ILE A 47 8.29 5.64 -18.59
N GLY A 48 7.28 5.34 -19.40
CA GLY A 48 7.45 5.09 -20.84
C GLY A 48 7.90 6.31 -21.65
N ALA A 49 7.53 7.51 -21.22
CA ALA A 49 7.99 8.76 -21.85
C ALA A 49 9.42 9.14 -21.43
N ASN A 50 9.90 8.66 -20.29
CA ASN A 50 11.21 9.00 -19.74
C ASN A 50 12.29 8.00 -20.20
N LYS A 51 13.10 8.41 -21.18
CA LYS A 51 14.16 7.57 -21.76
C LYS A 51 15.23 7.15 -20.75
N GLU A 52 15.52 7.95 -19.73
CA GLU A 52 16.49 7.61 -18.69
C GLU A 52 15.95 6.47 -17.81
N MET A 53 14.69 6.56 -17.38
CA MET A 53 14.05 5.46 -16.62
C MET A 53 13.92 4.17 -17.45
N LEU A 54 13.69 4.28 -18.76
CA LEU A 54 13.64 3.12 -19.65
C LEU A 54 15.02 2.48 -19.86
N LEU A 55 16.08 3.27 -20.02
CA LEU A 55 17.45 2.77 -20.14
C LEU A 55 17.92 2.13 -18.83
N ASP A 56 17.57 2.72 -17.69
CA ASP A 56 17.87 2.21 -16.35
C ASP A 56 16.87 1.16 -15.84
N LEU A 57 15.91 0.74 -16.66
CA LEU A 57 14.86 -0.20 -16.25
C LEU A 57 15.43 -1.52 -15.71
N LYS A 58 16.56 -1.98 -16.29
CA LYS A 58 17.30 -3.15 -15.78
C LYS A 58 17.80 -2.93 -14.35
N THR A 59 18.42 -1.77 -14.09
CA THR A 59 18.97 -1.42 -12.77
C THR A 59 17.85 -1.21 -11.76
N MET A 60 16.80 -0.49 -12.13
CA MET A 60 15.62 -0.27 -11.29
C MET A 60 14.87 -1.58 -11.00
N GLY A 61 14.74 -2.44 -12.01
CA GLY A 61 14.09 -3.75 -11.88
C GLY A 61 14.84 -4.69 -10.94
N ILE A 62 16.18 -4.78 -11.04
CA ILE A 62 16.99 -5.59 -10.12
C ILE A 62 16.88 -5.05 -8.69
N LYS A 63 16.93 -3.73 -8.51
CA LYS A 63 16.72 -3.11 -7.19
C LYS A 63 15.33 -3.47 -6.65
N ALA A 64 14.28 -3.26 -7.44
CA ALA A 64 12.90 -3.56 -7.05
C ALA A 64 12.69 -5.04 -6.71
N LEU A 65 13.25 -5.96 -7.50
CA LEU A 65 13.19 -7.40 -7.26
C LEU A 65 13.90 -7.78 -5.95
N THR A 66 15.07 -7.20 -5.71
CA THR A 66 15.83 -7.41 -4.48
C THR A 66 15.04 -6.92 -3.28
N PHE A 67 14.48 -5.71 -3.34
CA PHE A 67 13.60 -5.19 -2.29
C PHE A 67 12.37 -6.07 -2.07
N ALA A 68 11.71 -6.53 -3.14
CA ALA A 68 10.53 -7.38 -3.04
C ALA A 68 10.85 -8.74 -2.38
N MET A 69 11.93 -9.40 -2.80
CA MET A 69 12.40 -10.66 -2.22
C MET A 69 12.75 -10.49 -0.74
N PHE A 70 13.62 -9.54 -0.40
CA PHE A 70 14.04 -9.32 0.99
C PHE A 70 12.86 -8.91 1.88
N THR A 71 12.02 -7.98 1.44
CA THR A 71 10.86 -7.51 2.22
C THR A 71 9.86 -8.63 2.45
N THR A 72 9.59 -9.45 1.43
CA THR A 72 8.65 -10.58 1.55
C THR A 72 9.20 -11.67 2.47
N LEU A 73 10.46 -12.09 2.27
CA LEU A 73 11.10 -13.10 3.12
C LEU A 73 11.19 -12.63 4.58
N PHE A 74 11.62 -11.40 4.81
CA PHE A 74 11.73 -10.83 6.15
C PHE A 74 10.37 -10.65 6.82
N SER A 75 9.35 -10.20 6.08
CA SER A 75 7.98 -10.10 6.57
C SER A 75 7.43 -11.46 7.02
N ILE A 76 7.58 -12.50 6.18
CA ILE A 76 7.15 -13.87 6.52
C ILE A 76 7.91 -14.39 7.74
N LEU A 77 9.23 -14.21 7.79
CA LEU A 77 10.08 -14.66 8.89
C LEU A 77 9.69 -13.99 10.22
N LEU A 78 9.49 -12.66 10.21
CA LEU A 78 9.06 -11.92 11.39
C LEU A 78 7.68 -12.35 11.85
N VAL A 79 6.71 -12.43 10.93
CA VAL A 79 5.35 -12.87 11.27
C VAL A 79 5.38 -14.28 11.85
N TYR A 80 6.21 -15.17 11.32
CA TYR A 80 6.37 -16.54 11.85
C TYR A 80 6.99 -16.55 13.24
N ILE A 81 8.06 -15.79 13.49
CA ILE A 81 8.71 -15.69 14.82
C ILE A 81 7.73 -15.12 15.85
N ILE A 82 7.05 -14.03 15.50
CA ILE A 82 6.09 -13.36 16.38
C ILE A 82 4.91 -14.29 16.63
N SER A 83 4.31 -14.86 15.57
CA SER A 83 3.17 -15.78 15.69
C SER A 83 3.53 -16.99 16.56
N ARG A 84 4.70 -17.60 16.37
CA ARG A 84 5.13 -18.72 17.20
C ARG A 84 5.33 -18.32 18.66
N ARG A 85 5.99 -17.19 18.93
CA ARG A 85 6.24 -16.72 20.30
C ARG A 85 4.97 -16.25 21.03
N PHE A 86 3.97 -15.74 20.30
CA PHE A 86 2.76 -15.17 20.89
C PHE A 86 1.58 -16.17 20.93
N MET A 87 1.46 -17.09 19.97
CA MET A 87 0.39 -18.10 19.93
C MET A 87 0.74 -19.42 20.65
N GLU A 88 2.02 -19.71 20.96
CA GLU A 88 2.35 -20.82 21.88
C GLU A 88 1.92 -20.52 23.34
N GLU A 89 1.63 -19.26 23.68
CA GLU A 89 1.12 -18.88 25.02
C GLU A 89 -0.40 -19.08 25.18
N ASP A 90 -1.16 -19.28 24.09
CA ASP A 90 -2.62 -19.42 24.14
C ASP A 90 -3.08 -20.89 24.30
N SER A 91 -2.17 -21.88 24.17
CA SER A 91 -2.45 -23.30 24.49
C SER A 91 -2.15 -23.69 25.94
N ARG A 92 -1.89 -22.72 26.83
CA ARG A 92 -1.68 -22.97 28.26
C ARG A 92 -2.49 -22.02 29.15
N LYS A 93 -3.74 -21.74 28.77
CA LYS A 93 -4.78 -21.22 29.67
C LYS A 93 -6.01 -22.09 29.62
#